data_AF-A0A2H6AW45-F1
#
_entry.id   AF-A0A2H6AW45-F1
#
_cell.length_a   1.000
_cell.length_b   1.000
_cell.length_c   1.000
_cell.angle_alpha   90.00
_cell.angle_beta   90.00
_cell.angle_gamma   90.00
#
_symmetry.space_group_name_H-M   'P 1'
#
loop_
_entity.id
_entity.type
_entity.pdbx_description
1 polymer ?
#
loop_
_entity_poly.entity_id
_entity_poly.type
_entity_poly.pdbx_seq_one_letter_code
_entity_poly.pdbx_strand_id
1 'polypeptide(L)'
;MRGPLGLICLLVVASTASAGEPFMFRGGTWVCDAPGRYDEVVGRQEAGESLGDLLRETRGHCVFVEEEEQDDMLPPFVQLLGEEDSHARVTFTMADERRFNVLHGAVTYVRYVGWTGRDRLQTRDEWRRLPGR
;
A
#
# COMPACT_ATOMS: atom_id res chain seq x y z
N MET A 1 28.25 -46.80 27.43
CA MET A 1 26.96 -46.11 27.17
C MET A 1 27.09 -44.67 27.64
N ARG A 2 27.23 -43.70 26.72
CA ARG A 2 27.24 -42.25 26.97
C ARG A 2 27.15 -41.56 25.60
N GLY A 3 25.96 -41.10 25.21
CA GLY A 3 25.78 -40.30 24.00
C GLY A 3 25.93 -38.82 24.33
N PRO A 4 26.46 -37.97 23.43
CA PRO A 4 26.33 -36.54 23.55
C PRO A 4 25.18 -36.04 22.66
N LEU A 5 24.15 -35.56 23.36
CA LEU A 5 23.30 -34.40 23.06
C LEU A 5 23.56 -33.72 21.71
N GLY A 6 22.61 -33.92 20.79
CA GLY A 6 22.48 -33.12 19.58
C GLY A 6 22.15 -31.67 19.94
N LEU A 7 23.07 -30.78 19.61
CA LEU A 7 22.91 -29.34 19.72
C LEU A 7 22.09 -28.87 18.50
N ILE A 8 20.77 -28.75 18.66
CA ILE A 8 19.91 -28.13 17.66
C ILE A 8 20.14 -26.61 17.75
N CYS A 9 20.97 -26.09 16.85
CA CYS A 9 21.15 -24.65 16.66
C CYS A 9 19.89 -24.10 15.97
N LEU A 10 18.92 -23.65 16.76
CA LEU A 10 17.79 -22.85 16.28
C LEU A 10 18.34 -21.49 15.83
N LEU A 11 18.57 -21.35 14.52
CA LEU A 11 18.82 -20.07 13.86
C LEU A 11 17.52 -19.26 13.89
N VAL A 12 17.37 -18.44 14.93
CA VAL A 12 16.38 -17.37 14.96
C VAL A 12 16.86 -16.30 13.99
N VAL A 13 16.34 -16.31 12.76
CA VAL A 13 16.49 -15.19 11.84
C VAL A 13 15.61 -14.06 12.38
N ALA A 14 16.21 -13.22 13.22
CA ALA A 14 15.60 -11.97 13.62
C ALA A 14 15.66 -11.03 12.41
N SER A 15 14.58 -11.00 11.63
CA SER A 15 14.38 -9.97 10.60
C SER A 15 14.30 -8.62 11.31
N THR A 16 15.41 -7.89 11.32
CA THR A 16 15.44 -6.48 11.72
C THR A 16 14.65 -5.71 10.68
N ALA A 17 13.35 -5.51 10.94
CA ALA A 17 12.56 -4.54 10.18
C ALA A 17 13.17 -3.16 10.44
N SER A 18 14.05 -2.71 9.54
CA SER A 18 14.43 -1.30 9.53
C SER A 18 13.15 -0.52 9.32
N ALA A 19 12.82 0.38 10.25
CA ALA A 19 11.84 1.42 10.00
C ALA A 19 12.38 2.28 8.85
N GLY A 20 12.12 1.83 7.62
CA GLY A 20 12.49 2.54 6.41
C GLY A 20 11.80 3.89 6.36
N GLU A 21 12.37 4.82 5.60
CA GLU A 21 11.75 6.13 5.39
C GLU A 21 10.32 5.96 4.86
N PRO A 22 9.35 6.73 5.38
CA PRO A 22 7.97 6.63 4.93
C PRO A 22 7.82 7.14 3.49
N PHE A 23 7.03 6.42 2.70
CA PHE A 23 6.70 6.77 1.32
C PHE A 23 5.33 7.47 1.24
N MET A 24 5.13 8.17 0.12
CA MET A 24 3.85 8.67 -0.37
C MET A 24 3.63 8.12 -1.79
N PHE A 25 2.36 8.07 -2.24
CA PHE A 25 2.10 7.75 -3.64
C PHE A 25 2.38 8.96 -4.54
N ARG A 26 2.64 8.71 -5.82
CA ARG A 26 2.72 9.73 -6.87
C ARG A 26 1.37 9.83 -7.59
N GLY A 27 0.70 10.96 -7.40
CA GLY A 27 -0.65 11.17 -7.95
C GLY A 27 -1.62 10.07 -7.52
N GLY A 28 -2.71 9.89 -8.28
CA GLY A 28 -3.62 8.77 -8.11
C GLY A 28 -2.93 7.44 -8.42
N THR A 29 -3.10 6.43 -7.56
CA THR A 29 -2.37 5.16 -7.67
C THR A 29 -3.26 3.96 -7.35
N TRP A 30 -3.15 2.91 -8.17
CA TRP A 30 -3.71 1.60 -7.86
C TRP A 30 -2.85 0.81 -6.88
N VAL A 31 -3.52 0.14 -5.94
CA VAL A 31 -2.93 -0.88 -5.09
C VAL A 31 -3.79 -2.13 -5.16
N CYS A 32 -3.21 -3.25 -5.60
CA CYS A 32 -3.92 -4.51 -5.83
C CYS A 32 -3.38 -5.66 -4.96
N ASP A 33 -4.17 -6.69 -4.72
CA ASP A 33 -3.76 -7.89 -3.96
C ASP A 33 -2.66 -8.74 -4.66
N ALA A 34 -2.42 -8.55 -5.97
CA ALA A 34 -1.39 -9.23 -6.75
C ALA A 34 -0.72 -8.30 -7.78
N PRO A 35 0.58 -8.48 -8.09
CA PRO A 35 1.32 -7.62 -9.04
C PRO A 35 0.76 -7.71 -10.46
N GLY A 36 0.46 -8.92 -10.97
CA GLY A 36 -0.12 -9.07 -12.30
C GLY A 36 -1.50 -8.43 -12.46
N ARG A 37 -2.26 -8.28 -11.36
CA ARG A 37 -3.55 -7.55 -11.37
C ARG A 37 -3.36 -6.04 -11.37
N TYR A 38 -2.31 -5.56 -10.68
CA TYR A 38 -1.90 -4.17 -10.81
C TYR A 38 -1.52 -3.83 -12.26
N ASP A 39 -0.75 -4.70 -12.93
CA ASP A 39 -0.38 -4.47 -14.33
C ASP A 39 -1.59 -4.46 -15.27
N GLU A 40 -2.53 -5.38 -15.05
CA GLU A 40 -3.78 -5.43 -15.81
C GLU A 40 -4.59 -4.15 -15.67
N VAL A 41 -4.85 -3.68 -14.43
CA VAL A 41 -5.70 -2.50 -14.22
C VAL A 41 -5.03 -1.22 -14.73
N VAL A 42 -3.71 -1.08 -14.53
CA VAL A 42 -2.95 0.06 -15.06
C VAL A 42 -2.96 0.06 -16.58
N GLY A 43 -2.67 -1.09 -17.21
CA GLY A 43 -2.68 -1.19 -18.67
C GLY A 43 -4.05 -0.87 -19.28
N ARG A 44 -5.14 -1.28 -18.63
CA ARG A 44 -6.51 -0.94 -19.06
C ARG A 44 -6.83 0.54 -18.88
N GLN A 45 -6.41 1.16 -17.78
CA GLN A 45 -6.58 2.60 -17.59
C GLN A 45 -5.79 3.41 -18.62
N GLU A 46 -4.56 3.00 -18.92
CA GLU A 46 -3.73 3.62 -19.95
C GLU A 46 -4.30 3.42 -21.37
N ALA A 47 -5.01 2.32 -21.59
CA ALA A 47 -5.78 2.08 -22.82
C ALA A 47 -7.06 2.94 -22.92
N GLY A 48 -7.37 3.76 -21.90
CA GLY A 48 -8.46 4.73 -21.90
C GLY A 48 -9.77 4.23 -21.30
N GLU A 49 -9.76 3.12 -20.57
CA GLU A 49 -10.94 2.66 -19.85
C GLU A 49 -11.33 3.62 -18.72
N SER A 50 -12.63 3.77 -18.49
CA SER A 50 -13.13 4.68 -17.46
C SER A 50 -12.73 4.21 -16.06
N LEU A 51 -12.33 5.15 -15.20
CA LEU A 51 -12.02 4.84 -13.80
C LEU A 51 -13.20 4.19 -13.08
N GLY A 52 -14.43 4.61 -13.40
CA GLY A 52 -15.64 4.05 -12.80
C GLY A 52 -15.86 2.58 -13.15
N ASP A 53 -15.59 2.18 -14.40
CA ASP A 53 -15.67 0.78 -14.82
C ASP A 53 -14.58 -0.07 -14.16
N LEU A 54 -13.35 0.43 -14.14
CA LEU A 54 -12.23 -0.25 -13.49
C LEU A 54 -12.49 -0.47 -12.00
N LEU A 55 -13.00 0.54 -11.28
CA LEU A 55 -13.36 0.43 -9.86
C LEU A 55 -14.48 -0.60 -9.63
N ARG A 56 -15.46 -0.65 -10.53
CA ARG A 56 -16.57 -1.62 -10.46
C ARG A 56 -16.07 -3.05 -10.65
N GLU A 57 -15.15 -3.26 -11.59
CA GLU A 57 -14.69 -4.59 -11.99
C GLU A 57 -13.56 -5.15 -11.12
N THR A 58 -12.71 -4.27 -10.57
CA THR A 58 -11.61 -4.67 -9.69
C THR A 58 -11.98 -4.66 -8.20
N ARG A 59 -13.24 -4.39 -7.89
CA ARG A 59 -13.76 -4.27 -6.53
C ARG A 59 -13.38 -5.49 -5.68
N GLY A 60 -12.72 -5.24 -4.55
CA GLY A 60 -12.29 -6.29 -3.61
C GLY A 60 -10.91 -6.88 -3.92
N HIS A 61 -10.34 -6.58 -5.08
CA HIS A 61 -8.98 -6.97 -5.46
C HIS A 61 -8.03 -5.78 -5.58
N CYS A 62 -8.56 -4.61 -5.94
CA CYS A 62 -7.80 -3.37 -6.01
C CYS A 62 -8.50 -2.25 -5.27
N VAL A 63 -7.71 -1.29 -4.82
CA VAL A 63 -8.13 0.04 -4.37
C VAL A 63 -7.39 1.07 -5.22
N PHE A 64 -8.10 2.11 -5.65
CA PHE A 64 -7.47 3.31 -6.18
C PHE A 64 -7.39 4.33 -5.06
N VAL A 65 -6.19 4.87 -4.83
CA VAL A 65 -5.96 5.95 -3.86
C VAL A 65 -5.81 7.23 -4.65
N GLU A 66 -6.78 8.12 -4.55
CA GLU A 66 -6.74 9.42 -5.21
C GLU A 66 -5.67 10.32 -4.59
N GLU A 67 -5.24 11.35 -5.33
CA GLU A 67 -4.21 12.25 -4.84
C GLU A 67 -4.65 13.07 -3.62
N GLU A 68 -5.94 13.43 -3.60
CA GLU A 68 -6.59 14.21 -2.54
C GLU A 68 -6.75 13.38 -1.25
N GLU A 69 -7.03 12.07 -1.39
CA GLU A 69 -7.18 11.16 -0.24
C GLU A 69 -5.86 10.90 0.50
N GLN A 70 -4.72 11.18 -0.12
CA GLN A 70 -3.41 10.98 0.50
C GLN A 70 -3.11 11.95 1.64
N ASP A 71 -3.80 13.10 1.68
CA ASP A 71 -3.68 14.04 2.80
C ASP A 71 -4.34 13.48 4.09
N ASP A 72 -5.30 12.58 3.95
CA ASP A 72 -6.01 11.90 5.05
C ASP A 72 -5.35 10.56 5.46
N MET A 73 -4.21 10.23 4.84
CA MET A 73 -3.49 9.00 5.15
C MET A 73 -2.80 9.09 6.51
N LEU A 74 -3.01 8.07 7.36
CA LEU A 74 -2.41 8.05 8.68
C LEU A 74 -0.93 7.68 8.64
N PRO A 75 -0.08 8.31 9.47
CA PRO A 75 1.28 7.85 9.73
C PRO A 75 1.29 6.36 10.13
N PRO A 76 2.25 5.55 9.66
CA PRO A 76 3.45 5.93 8.92
C PRO A 76 3.29 6.10 7.39
N PHE A 77 2.12 6.53 6.89
CA PHE A 77 1.82 6.73 5.47
C PHE A 77 1.95 5.41 4.70
N VAL A 78 2.69 5.38 3.59
CA VAL A 78 2.98 4.17 2.84
C VAL A 78 4.27 3.54 3.36
N GLN A 79 4.17 2.31 3.85
CA GLN A 79 5.32 1.50 4.23
C GLN A 79 5.60 0.44 3.17
N LEU A 80 6.88 0.27 2.82
CA LEU A 80 7.35 -0.80 1.96
C LEU A 80 7.48 -2.10 2.76
N LEU A 81 6.81 -3.16 2.32
CA LEU A 81 6.88 -4.51 2.89
C LEU A 81 7.84 -5.42 2.11
N GLY A 82 8.11 -5.11 0.84
CA GLY A 82 9.01 -5.86 -0.03
C GLY A 82 8.89 -5.38 -1.47
N GLU A 83 9.79 -5.85 -2.32
CA GLU A 83 9.83 -5.54 -3.74
C GLU A 83 9.96 -6.84 -4.54
N GLU A 84 9.30 -6.90 -5.69
CA GLU A 84 9.39 -7.98 -6.67
C GLU A 84 9.41 -7.32 -8.05
N ASP A 85 10.48 -7.55 -8.83
CA ASP A 85 10.70 -6.92 -10.14
C ASP A 85 10.50 -5.40 -10.12
N SER A 86 9.47 -4.88 -10.81
CA SER A 86 9.11 -3.46 -10.87
C SER A 86 8.02 -3.06 -9.87
N HIS A 87 7.64 -3.97 -8.98
CA HIS A 87 6.51 -3.81 -8.07
C HIS A 87 6.96 -3.71 -6.62
N ALA A 88 6.27 -2.87 -5.88
CA ALA A 88 6.42 -2.70 -4.45
C ALA A 88 5.19 -3.24 -3.73
N ARG A 89 5.41 -4.12 -2.76
CA ARG A 89 4.38 -4.52 -1.80
C ARG A 89 4.34 -3.49 -0.69
N VAL A 90 3.18 -2.90 -0.44
CA VAL A 90 3.01 -1.79 0.50
C VAL A 90 1.93 -2.06 1.53
N THR A 91 2.00 -1.34 2.65
CA THR A 91 0.89 -1.18 3.58
C THR A 91 0.69 0.28 3.97
N PHE A 92 -0.55 0.69 4.08
CA PHE A 92 -0.95 2.03 4.50
C PHE A 92 -2.31 1.97 5.21
N THR A 93 -2.65 3.02 5.95
CA THR A 93 -3.92 3.11 6.69
C THR A 93 -4.63 4.39 6.30
N MET A 94 -5.90 4.27 5.88
CA MET A 94 -6.76 5.41 5.55
C MET A 94 -7.93 5.48 6.52
N ALA A 95 -8.46 6.69 6.73
CA ALA A 95 -9.74 6.88 7.38
C ALA A 95 -10.88 6.63 6.39
N ASP A 96 -11.77 5.68 6.68
CA ASP A 96 -13.07 5.51 6.04
C ASP A 96 -14.09 6.33 6.85
N GLU A 97 -14.37 7.54 6.38
CA GLU A 97 -15.41 8.39 6.93
C GLU A 97 -16.80 7.94 6.44
N ARG A 98 -17.36 6.93 7.10
CA ARG A 98 -18.77 6.58 6.88
C ARG A 98 -19.67 7.64 7.51
N ARG A 99 -20.18 8.57 6.69
CA ARG A 99 -21.29 9.46 7.08
C ARG A 99 -22.56 8.66 7.31
N PHE A 100 -22.77 8.16 8.52
CA PHE A 100 -24.08 7.73 8.96
C PHE A 100 -24.91 8.97 9.32
N ASN A 101 -26.00 9.19 8.59
CA ASN A 101 -26.88 10.38 8.63
C ASN A 101 -27.56 10.70 9.98
N VAL A 102 -27.16 10.13 11.13
CA VAL A 102 -27.94 10.29 12.37
C VAL A 102 -27.13 10.69 13.62
N LEU A 103 -25.90 10.24 13.87
CA LEU A 103 -25.15 10.65 15.07
C LEU A 103 -23.64 10.55 14.82
N HIS A 104 -22.87 11.47 15.43
CA HIS A 104 -21.40 11.57 15.46
C HIS A 104 -20.64 10.55 14.59
N GLY A 105 -20.08 11.02 13.47
CA GLY A 105 -19.34 10.18 12.52
C GLY A 105 -18.36 9.24 13.22
N ALA A 106 -18.56 7.94 13.02
CA ALA A 106 -17.61 6.93 13.47
C ALA A 106 -16.50 6.85 12.41
N VAL A 107 -15.32 7.41 12.73
CA VAL A 107 -14.14 7.26 11.87
C VAL A 107 -13.65 5.82 11.98
N THR A 108 -13.69 5.08 10.87
CA THR A 108 -13.14 3.72 10.81
C THR A 108 -11.78 3.78 10.13
N TYR A 109 -10.75 3.21 10.73
CA TYR A 109 -9.43 3.14 10.08
C TYR A 109 -9.26 1.81 9.38
N VAL A 110 -8.97 1.84 8.09
CA VAL A 110 -8.78 0.64 7.27
C VAL A 110 -7.33 0.54 6.87
N ARG A 111 -6.68 -0.57 7.26
CA ARG A 111 -5.33 -0.91 6.82
C ARG A 111 -5.39 -1.71 5.53
N TYR A 112 -4.74 -1.20 4.50
CA TYR A 112 -4.58 -1.85 3.21
C TYR A 112 -3.20 -2.51 3.12
N VAL A 113 -3.14 -3.63 2.41
CA VAL A 113 -1.90 -4.33 2.05
C VAL A 113 -2.05 -4.78 0.60
N GLY A 114 -1.11 -4.43 -0.27
CA GLY A 114 -1.16 -4.80 -1.68
C GLY A 114 0.09 -4.41 -2.44
N TRP A 115 0.01 -4.44 -3.76
CA TRP A 115 1.07 -4.25 -4.74
C TRP A 115 0.78 -3.03 -5.59
N THR A 116 1.83 -2.27 -5.86
CA THR A 116 1.81 -1.11 -6.76
C THR A 116 3.12 -1.03 -7.52
N GLY A 117 3.22 -0.15 -8.51
CA GLY A 117 4.46 0.11 -9.24
C GLY A 117 5.47 0.81 -8.35
N ARG A 118 6.74 0.40 -8.41
CA ARG A 118 7.80 1.03 -7.60
C ARG A 118 7.99 2.51 -7.94
N ASP A 119 7.77 2.85 -9.20
CA ASP A 119 7.77 4.20 -9.76
C ASP A 119 6.65 5.10 -9.23
N ARG A 120 5.59 4.50 -8.67
CA ARG A 120 4.48 5.19 -7.99
C ARG A 120 4.77 5.56 -6.55
N LEU A 121 5.92 5.16 -6.00
CA LEU A 121 6.35 5.54 -4.66
C LEU A 121 7.38 6.66 -4.73
N GLN A 122 7.20 7.65 -3.86
CA GLN A 122 8.17 8.71 -3.62
C GLN A 122 8.39 8.87 -2.12
N THR A 123 9.57 9.34 -1.73
CA THR A 123 9.84 9.64 -0.32
C THR A 123 8.91 10.76 0.15
N ARG A 124 8.56 10.76 1.44
CA ARG A 124 7.75 11.84 2.01
C ARG A 124 8.39 13.23 1.83
N ASP A 125 9.71 13.31 1.82
CA ASP A 125 10.44 14.56 1.61
C ASP A 125 10.32 15.08 0.19
N GLU A 126 10.30 14.21 -0.82
CA GLU A 126 10.01 14.59 -2.21
C GLU A 126 8.57 15.11 -2.33
N TRP A 127 7.60 14.40 -1.74
CA TRP A 127 6.20 14.78 -1.76
C TRP A 127 5.96 16.19 -1.16
N ARG A 128 6.64 16.51 -0.05
CA ARG A 128 6.54 17.83 0.62
C ARG A 128 7.08 19.01 -0.19
N ARG A 129 7.86 18.75 -1.24
CA ARG A 129 8.45 19.79 -2.09
C ARG A 129 7.64 20.05 -3.36
N LEU A 130 6.55 19.32 -3.57
CA LEU A 130 5.70 19.49 -4.75
C LEU A 130 4.94 20.83 -4.67
N PRO A 131 4.95 21.64 -5.74
CA PRO A 131 4.27 22.93 -5.76
C PRO A 131 2.75 22.73 -5.77
N GLY A 132 2.04 23.49 -4.93
CA GLY A 132 0.57 23.43 -4.84
C GLY A 132 0.01 22.54 -3.72
N ARG A 133 0.88 22.05 -2.82
CA ARG A 133 0.50 21.56 -1.48
C ARG A 133 1.08 22.46 -0.38
#